data_AF-A0A643EZP0-F1
#
_entry.id   AF-A0A643EZP0-F1
#
_cell.length_a   1.000
_cell.length_b   1.000
_cell.length_c   1.000
_cell.angle_alpha   90.00
_cell.angle_beta   90.00
_cell.angle_gamma   90.00
#
_symmetry.space_group_name_H-M   'P 1'
#
loop_
_entity.id
_entity.type
_entity.pdbx_description
1 polymer ?
#
loop_
_entity_poly.entity_id
_entity_poly.type
_entity_poly.pdbx_seq_one_letter_code
_entity_poly.pdbx_strand_id
1 'polypeptide(L)' 'MTTKSYRVRPGVEWVNGARVPATRKVNLSDAEARFDLDLGRIEPSGAKPRASDGEGSQDGRN' A
#
# COMPACT_ATOMS: atom_id res chain seq x y z
N MET A 1 -10.23 -5.38 -4.88
CA MET A 1 -8.76 -5.18 -4.92
C MET A 1 -8.33 -4.59 -3.60
N THR A 2 -7.48 -5.27 -2.83
CA THR A 2 -7.08 -4.81 -1.50
C THR A 2 -5.85 -3.91 -1.62
N THR A 3 -5.97 -2.66 -1.19
CA THR A 3 -4.84 -1.72 -1.13
C THR A 3 -4.16 -1.76 0.23
N LYS A 4 -2.85 -1.56 0.24
CA LYS A 4 -2.02 -1.50 1.45
C LYS A 4 -1.44 -0.10 1.58
N SER A 5 -1.22 0.31 2.83
CA SER A 5 -0.58 1.59 3.13
C SER A 5 0.94 1.46 2.99
N TYR A 6 1.51 2.28 2.12
CA TYR A 6 2.94 2.41 1.90
C TYR A 6 3.40 3.81 2.30
N ARG A 7 4.61 3.88 2.85
CA ARG A 7 5.29 5.14 3.18
C ARG A 7 6.25 5.47 2.05
N VAL A 8 6.17 6.69 1.58
CA VAL A 8 7.05 7.20 0.54
C VAL A 8 8.33 7.75 1.17
N ARG A 9 9.48 7.41 0.57
CA ARG A 9 10.77 7.90 1.05
C ARG A 9 10.92 9.42 0.86
N PRO A 10 11.72 10.07 1.71
CA PRO A 10 12.07 11.48 1.51
C PRO A 10 12.78 11.67 0.16
N GLY A 11 12.35 12.68 -0.61
CA GLY A 11 12.91 12.97 -1.94
C GLY A 11 12.14 12.35 -3.12
N VAL A 12 11.14 11.51 -2.85
CA VAL A 12 10.23 10.99 -3.88
C VAL A 12 8.96 11.84 -3.90
N GLU A 13 8.72 12.51 -5.03
CA GLU A 13 7.54 13.38 -5.22
C GLU A 13 6.41 12.71 -6.00
N TRP A 14 6.70 11.59 -6.67
CA TRP A 14 5.77 10.84 -7.50
C TRP A 14 5.97 9.34 -7.29
N VAL A 15 4.87 8.61 -7.13
CA VAL A 15 4.82 7.16 -6.95
C VAL A 15 3.73 6.64 -7.89
N ASN A 16 4.06 5.68 -8.74
CA ASN A 16 3.15 5.12 -9.74
C ASN A 16 2.37 6.18 -10.55
N GLY A 17 3.05 7.24 -11.01
CA GLY A 17 2.43 8.33 -11.77
C GLY A 17 1.50 9.26 -10.97
N ALA A 18 1.30 8.99 -9.67
CA ALA A 18 0.53 9.84 -8.77
C ALA A 18 1.46 10.70 -7.89
N ARG A 19 1.06 11.95 -7.63
CA ARG A 19 1.83 12.85 -6.76
C ARG A 19 1.74 12.37 -5.32
N VAL A 20 2.87 12.37 -4.64
CA VAL A 20 2.98 11.99 -3.24
C VAL A 20 2.29 13.04 -2.37
N PRO A 21 1.29 12.68 -1.55
CA PRO A 21 0.63 13.62 -0.66
C PRO A 21 1.62 14.13 0.40
N ALA A 22 1.35 15.29 0.99
CA ALA A 22 2.22 15.87 2.03
C ALA A 22 2.45 14.95 3.23
N THR A 23 1.51 14.04 3.49
CA THR A 23 1.60 13.00 4.53
C THR A 23 2.60 11.89 4.21
N ARG A 24 3.09 11.81 2.96
CA ARG A 24 3.98 10.77 2.42
C ARG A 24 3.50 9.34 2.66
N LYS A 25 2.19 9.17 2.74
CA LYS A 25 1.52 7.87 2.87
C LYS A 25 0.60 7.69 1.69
N VAL A 26 0.74 6.58 0.99
CA VAL A 26 -0.05 6.25 -0.20
C VAL A 26 -0.68 4.88 -0.01
N ASN A 27 -1.91 4.73 -0.47
CA ASN A 27 -2.60 3.44 -0.48
C ASN A 27 -2.50 2.86 -1.88
N LEU A 28 -1.72 1.80 -2.04
CA LEU A 28 -1.46 1.19 -3.34
C LEU A 28 -1.81 -0.30 -3.29
N SER A 29 -2.20 -0.85 -4.43
CA SER A 29 -2.33 -2.30 -4.59
C SER A 29 -0.95 -2.94 -4.64
N ASP A 30 -0.87 -4.25 -4.39
CA ASP A 30 0.40 -5.00 -4.46
C ASP A 30 1.07 -4.85 -5.85
N ALA A 31 0.27 -4.86 -6.92
CA ALA A 31 0.74 -4.64 -8.29
C ALA A 31 1.36 -3.25 -8.49
N GLU A 32 0.66 -2.19 -8.06
CA GLU A 32 1.12 -0.80 -8.18
C GLU A 32 2.34 -0.52 -7.32
N ALA A 33 2.38 -1.09 -6.11
CA ALA A 33 3.49 -0.92 -5.19
C ALA A 33 4.73 -1.68 -5.64
N ARG A 34 4.60 -2.80 -6.37
CA ARG A 34 5.73 -3.66 -6.74
C ARG A 34 6.82 -2.92 -7.50
N PHE A 35 6.45 -2.03 -8.41
CA PHE A 35 7.41 -1.24 -9.18
C PHE A 35 8.17 -0.25 -8.29
N ASP A 36 7.46 0.52 -7.47
CA ASP A 36 8.11 1.51 -6.59
C ASP A 36 8.83 0.87 -5.39
N LEU A 37 8.43 -0.33 -4.97
CA LEU A 37 9.13 -1.15 -3.98
C LEU A 37 10.45 -1.67 -4.54
N ASP A 38 10.44 -2.16 -5.79
CA ASP A 38 11.66 -2.61 -6.50
C ASP A 38 12.67 -1.47 -6.68
N LEU A 39 12.16 -0.27 -7.02
CA LEU A 39 12.96 0.94 -7.09
C LEU A 39 13.38 1.50 -5.72
N GLY A 40 12.90 0.93 -4.61
CA GLY A 40 13.17 1.39 -3.25
C GLY A 40 12.63 2.80 -2.95
N ARG A 41 11.63 3.26 -3.71
CA ARG A 41 11.00 4.59 -3.56
C ARG A 41 9.97 4.62 -2.45
N ILE A 42 9.32 3.49 -2.19
CA ILE A 42 8.34 3.31 -1.13
C ILE A 42 8.71 2.13 -0.24
N GLU A 43 8.19 2.15 0.98
CA GLU A 43 8.39 1.09 1.97
C GLU A 43 7.04 0.71 2.57
N PRO A 44 6.82 -0.57 2.91
CA PRO A 44 5.59 -0.99 3.58
C PRO A 44 5.48 -0.26 4.92
N SER A 45 4.45 0.56 5.07
CA SER A 45 4.18 1.29 6.30
C SER A 45 3.45 0.37 7.28
N GLY A 46 4.05 -0.75 7.68
CA GLY A 46 3.50 -1.58 8.75
C GLY A 46 3.28 -0.72 10.02
N ALA A 47 2.26 -0.92 10.86
CA ALA A 47 1.16 -1.85 10.86
C ALA A 47 0.11 -1.31 11.85
N LYS A 48 -1.18 -1.41 11.51
CA LYS A 48 -2.21 -2.11 12.31
C LYS A 48 -3.50 -2.08 11.47
N PRO A 49 -4.11 -3.23 11.16
CA PRO A 49 -5.44 -3.24 10.56
C PRO A 49 -6.38 -2.67 11.61
N ARG A 50 -6.78 -1.40 11.45
CA ARG A 50 -7.99 -0.92 12.10
C ARG A 50 -9.12 -1.44 11.21
N ALA A 51 -9.78 -2.45 11.73
CA ALA A 51 -10.75 -3.30 11.09
C ALA A 51 -11.92 -2.56 10.43
N SER A 52 -12.52 -3.29 9.48
CA SER A 52 -13.93 -3.25 9.07
C SER A 52 -14.31 -2.18 8.05
N ASP A 53 -14.51 -2.58 6.78
CA ASP A 53 -15.84 -3.02 6.33
C ASP A 53 -15.77 -3.74 4.96
N GLY A 54 -16.53 -4.82 4.78
CA GLY A 54 -16.68 -5.62 3.55
C GLY A 54 -15.91 -6.94 3.55
N GLU A 55 -16.45 -8.03 4.14
CA GLU A 55 -17.23 -9.07 3.43
C GLU A 55 -16.32 -9.97 2.55
N GLY A 56 -16.21 -11.29 2.71
CA GLY A 56 -16.84 -12.32 3.53
C GLY A 56 -16.13 -13.65 3.27
N SER A 57 -16.47 -14.67 4.07
CA SER A 57 -16.37 -16.13 3.84
C SER A 57 -15.26 -16.71 2.96
N GLN A 58 -14.56 -17.73 3.46
CA GLN A 58 -15.03 -19.13 3.38
C GLN A 58 -13.88 -20.04 3.90
N ASP A 59 -14.04 -20.76 5.01
CA ASP A 59 -14.36 -22.21 5.07
C ASP A 59 -13.52 -23.03 4.06
N GLY A 60 -12.79 -24.11 4.38
CA GLY A 60 -12.90 -25.08 5.45
C GLY A 60 -12.25 -26.40 4.97
N ARG A 61 -11.38 -26.96 5.81
CA ARG A 61 -11.05 -28.38 6.07
C ARG A 61 -11.09 -29.43 4.94
N ASN A 62 -9.99 -30.16 4.83
CA ASN A 62 -9.99 -31.63 4.86
C ASN A 62 -9.12 -32.10 6.02
#